data_AF-A0A2D7RCT5-F1
#
_entry.id   AF-A0A2D7RCT5-F1
#
_cell.length_a   1.000
_cell.length_b   1.000
_cell.length_c   1.000
_cell.angle_alpha   90.00
_cell.angle_beta   90.00
_cell.angle_gamma   90.00
#
_symmetry.space_group_name_H-M   'P 1'
#
loop_
_entity.id
_entity.type
_entity.pdbx_description
1 polymer ?
#
loop_
_entity_poly.entity_id
_entity_poly.type
_entity_poly.pdbx_seq_one_letter_code
_entity_poly.pdbx_strand_id
1 'polypeptide(L)'
;MSEELYDLYNFEENKRLQSDIIYYIMVSKDTTKLDDMLKQILANKNFSKRFEKVTQRCLSDNSRIAKHGLFFFGLFLCPEFARSLVTPEPKLNPYKFKIFYETVLPKKCNDLLNGNISCLQRFVEEIRTEYIICPIN
;
A
#
# COMPACT_ATOMS: atom_id res chain seq x y z
N MET A 1 -22.02 28.38 3.75
CA MET A 1 -22.06 27.65 2.46
C MET A 1 -20.72 27.10 1.99
N SER A 2 -19.63 27.88 1.89
CA SER A 2 -18.32 27.31 1.51
C SER A 2 -17.69 26.47 2.62
N GLU A 3 -17.72 26.95 3.88
CA GLU A 3 -17.16 26.24 5.04
C GLU A 3 -17.87 24.90 5.29
N GLU A 4 -19.21 24.87 5.25
CA GLU A 4 -20.00 23.64 5.43
C GLU A 4 -19.68 22.55 4.39
N LEU A 5 -19.35 22.93 3.14
CA LEU A 5 -18.98 21.98 2.10
C LEU A 5 -17.57 21.40 2.34
N TYR A 6 -16.62 22.24 2.78
CA TYR A 6 -15.28 21.80 3.14
C TYR A 6 -15.30 20.88 4.37
N ASP A 7 -16.15 21.21 5.35
CA ASP A 7 -16.33 20.38 6.55
C ASP A 7 -16.93 19.02 6.21
N LEU A 8 -17.94 18.99 5.34
CA LEU A 8 -18.52 17.74 4.85
C LEU A 8 -17.50 16.90 4.07
N TYR A 9 -16.70 17.53 3.21
CA TYR A 9 -15.63 16.85 2.48
C TYR A 9 -14.59 16.24 3.43
N ASN A 10 -14.12 17.03 4.41
CA ASN A 10 -13.14 16.57 5.39
C ASN A 10 -13.70 15.41 6.23
N PHE A 11 -14.99 15.45 6.58
CA PHE A 11 -15.65 14.38 7.29
C PHE A 11 -15.65 13.06 6.49
N GLU A 12 -16.06 13.10 5.22
CA GLU A 12 -16.07 11.92 4.35
C GLU A 12 -14.66 11.39 4.06
N GLU A 13 -13.68 12.27 3.87
CA GLU A 13 -12.29 11.87 3.65
C GLU A 13 -11.69 11.21 4.89
N ASN A 14 -11.97 11.75 6.08
CA ASN A 14 -11.55 11.14 7.35
C ASN A 14 -12.17 9.75 7.54
N LYS A 15 -13.44 9.57 7.17
CA LYS A 15 -14.12 8.28 7.20
C LYS A 15 -13.43 7.27 6.26
N ARG A 16 -13.06 7.68 5.05
CA ARG A 16 -12.31 6.84 4.10
C ARG A 16 -10.95 6.43 4.66
N LEU A 17 -10.20 7.40 5.20
CA LEU A 17 -8.89 7.17 5.84
C LEU A 17 -8.97 6.18 7.01
N GLN A 18 -10.04 6.21 7.81
CA GLN A 18 -10.21 5.28 8.92
C GLN A 18 -10.63 3.88 8.46
N SER A 19 -11.38 3.78 7.36
CA SER A 19 -11.96 2.51 6.88
C SER A 19 -11.00 1.63 6.07
N ASP A 20 -9.94 2.20 5.50
CA ASP A 20 -9.03 1.48 4.60
C ASP A 20 -7.57 1.85 4.90
N ILE A 21 -6.86 0.90 5.52
CA ILE A 21 -5.47 1.08 5.90
C ILE A 21 -4.54 1.31 4.70
N ILE A 22 -4.83 0.74 3.53
CA ILE A 22 -4.02 0.93 2.32
C ILE A 22 -4.28 2.33 1.76
N TYR A 23 -5.53 2.77 1.76
CA TYR A 23 -5.86 4.15 1.40
C TYR A 23 -5.15 5.15 2.33
N TYR A 24 -5.20 4.92 3.64
CA TYR A 24 -4.52 5.72 4.64
C TYR A 24 -3.03 5.90 4.35
N ILE A 25 -2.28 4.80 4.18
CA ILE A 25 -0.83 4.89 3.96
C ILE A 25 -0.47 5.56 2.63
N MET A 26 -1.34 5.52 1.62
CA MET A 26 -1.09 6.17 0.33
C MET A 26 -1.32 7.68 0.37
N VAL A 27 -2.37 8.12 1.06
CA VAL A 27 -2.81 9.53 1.09
C VAL A 27 -2.14 10.29 2.23
N SER A 28 -1.97 9.66 3.40
CA SER A 28 -1.37 10.30 4.57
C SER A 28 0.05 10.80 4.29
N LYS A 29 0.34 12.01 4.76
CA LYS A 29 1.69 12.58 4.74
C LYS A 29 2.59 11.93 5.79
N ASP A 30 1.99 11.41 6.87
CA ASP A 30 2.70 10.70 7.93
C ASP A 30 3.00 9.25 7.50
N THR A 31 4.28 8.89 7.47
CA THR A 31 4.72 7.53 7.11
C THR A 31 4.83 6.58 8.28
N THR A 32 4.57 7.02 9.52
CA THR A 32 4.75 6.17 10.72
C THR A 32 4.01 4.83 10.59
N LYS A 33 2.77 4.88 10.11
CA LYS A 33 1.97 3.66 9.88
C LYS A 33 2.53 2.78 8.77
N LEU A 34 3.02 3.38 7.69
CA LEU A 34 3.66 2.68 6.58
C LEU A 34 4.95 1.98 7.05
N ASP A 35 5.75 2.66 7.88
CA ASP A 35 6.98 2.12 8.46
C ASP A 35 6.68 0.93 9.37
N ASP A 36 5.63 0.99 10.18
CA ASP A 36 5.21 -0.13 11.02
C ASP A 36 4.71 -1.33 10.22
N MET A 37 4.00 -1.10 9.10
CA MET A 37 3.60 -2.17 8.20
C MET A 37 4.80 -2.83 7.51
N LEU A 38 5.80 -2.03 7.10
CA LEU A 38 7.04 -2.56 6.53
C LEU A 38 7.84 -3.42 7.53
N LYS A 39 7.88 -3.01 8.81
CA LYS A 39 8.48 -3.84 9.87
C LYS A 39 7.71 -5.15 10.07
N GLN A 40 6.37 -5.12 10.02
CA GLN A 40 5.57 -6.33 10.08
C GLN A 40 5.85 -7.27 8.91
N ILE A 41 5.99 -6.75 7.68
CA ILE A 41 6.39 -7.55 6.53
C ILE A 41 7.71 -8.27 6.81
N LEU A 42 8.73 -7.56 7.30
CA LEU A 42 10.02 -8.14 7.68
C LEU A 42 9.91 -9.26 8.74
N ALA A 43 9.02 -9.10 9.71
CA ALA A 43 8.82 -10.10 10.76
C ALA A 43 8.13 -11.39 10.27
N ASN A 44 7.38 -11.33 9.17
CA ASN A 44 6.57 -12.46 8.68
C ASN A 44 7.36 -13.48 7.85
N LYS A 45 8.63 -13.23 7.51
CA LYS A 45 9.40 -14.13 6.64
C LYS A 45 10.90 -14.00 6.89
N ASN A 46 11.60 -15.12 6.81
CA ASN A 46 13.06 -15.14 6.72
C ASN A 46 13.48 -14.71 5.32
N PHE A 47 13.72 -13.41 5.13
CA PHE A 47 14.18 -12.89 3.86
C PHE A 47 15.69 -13.06 3.69
N SER A 48 16.17 -12.89 2.47
CA SER A 48 17.63 -12.80 2.24
C SER A 48 18.21 -11.57 2.95
N LYS A 49 19.45 -11.68 3.44
CA LYS A 49 20.21 -10.56 4.02
C LYS A 49 20.23 -9.31 3.11
N ARG A 50 20.18 -9.52 1.79
CA ARG A 50 20.09 -8.44 0.80
C ARG A 50 18.76 -7.69 0.90
N PHE A 51 17.64 -8.41 0.97
CA PHE A 51 16.31 -7.82 1.07
C PHE A 51 16.12 -7.09 2.42
N GLU A 52 16.61 -7.69 3.52
CA GLU A 52 16.61 -7.05 4.84
C GLU A 52 17.39 -5.73 4.80
N LYS A 53 18.62 -5.74 4.26
CA LYS A 53 19.46 -4.53 4.15
C LYS A 53 18.80 -3.44 3.29
N VAL A 54 18.14 -3.81 2.19
CA VAL A 54 17.41 -2.84 1.34
C VAL A 54 16.20 -2.29 2.08
N THR A 55 15.47 -3.12 2.81
CA THR A 55 14.30 -2.68 3.59
C THR A 55 14.71 -1.77 4.73
N GLN A 56 15.77 -2.09 5.47
CA GLN A 56 16.32 -1.23 6.52
C GLN A 56 16.72 0.14 5.96
N ARG A 57 17.37 0.19 4.79
CA ARG A 57 17.68 1.45 4.11
C ARG A 57 16.42 2.24 3.77
N CYS A 58 15.39 1.56 3.27
CA CYS A 58 14.11 2.18 2.95
C CYS A 58 13.40 2.75 4.19
N LEU A 59 13.51 2.07 5.35
CA LEU A 59 12.95 2.53 6.63
C LEU A 59 13.72 3.73 7.20
N SER A 60 15.04 3.80 6.99
CA SER A 60 15.86 4.94 7.43
C SER A 60 15.76 6.18 6.51
N ASP A 61 15.22 6.01 5.31
CA ASP A 61 15.05 7.08 4.32
C ASP A 61 13.67 7.76 4.49
N ASN A 62 13.55 8.99 3.99
CA ASN A 62 12.29 9.75 3.92
C ASN A 62 11.55 9.56 2.59
N SER A 63 12.09 8.76 1.67
CA SER A 63 11.48 8.49 0.36
C SER A 63 10.17 7.70 0.49
N ARG A 64 9.05 8.41 0.40
CA ARG A 64 7.70 7.82 0.38
C ARG A 64 7.52 6.84 -0.77
N ILE A 65 8.02 7.19 -1.97
CA ILE A 65 7.94 6.32 -3.15
C ILE A 65 8.67 4.99 -2.91
N ALA A 66 9.85 5.02 -2.29
CA ALA A 66 10.57 3.79 -1.96
C ALA A 66 9.77 2.93 -0.97
N LYS A 67 9.22 3.55 0.09
CA LYS A 67 8.41 2.85 1.11
C LYS A 67 7.13 2.25 0.54
N HIS A 68 6.40 3.00 -0.28
CA HIS A 68 5.21 2.50 -0.98
C HIS A 68 5.56 1.35 -1.93
N GLY A 69 6.60 1.53 -2.73
CA GLY A 69 7.05 0.49 -3.66
C GLY A 69 7.39 -0.80 -2.94
N LEU A 70 8.14 -0.69 -1.84
CA LEU A 70 8.51 -1.82 -0.99
C LEU A 70 7.30 -2.46 -0.32
N PHE A 71 6.32 -1.67 0.12
CA PHE A 71 5.09 -2.18 0.73
C PHE A 71 4.30 -3.05 -0.26
N PHE A 72 4.07 -2.56 -1.49
CA PHE A 72 3.34 -3.32 -2.50
C PHE A 72 4.10 -4.57 -2.96
N PHE A 73 5.43 -4.47 -3.09
CA PHE A 73 6.26 -5.66 -3.31
C PHE A 73 6.19 -6.64 -2.15
N GLY A 74 6.21 -6.15 -0.92
CA GLY A 74 6.09 -6.97 0.29
C GLY A 74 4.76 -7.71 0.34
N LEU A 75 3.65 -7.05 0.01
CA LEU A 75 2.34 -7.68 -0.14
C LEU A 75 2.36 -8.80 -1.18
N PHE A 76 2.96 -8.55 -2.35
CA PHE A 76 3.08 -9.55 -3.41
C PHE A 76 3.92 -10.77 -2.98
N LEU A 77 5.01 -10.55 -2.24
CA LEU A 77 5.93 -11.61 -1.81
C LEU A 77 5.48 -12.36 -0.54
N CYS A 78 4.56 -11.79 0.24
CA CYS A 78 4.13 -12.31 1.54
C CYS A 78 2.60 -12.43 1.63
N PRO A 79 2.02 -13.51 1.11
CA PRO A 79 0.58 -13.76 1.18
C PRO A 79 0.04 -13.80 2.61
N GLU A 80 0.82 -14.30 3.58
CA GLU A 80 0.37 -14.33 4.99
C GLU A 80 0.19 -12.93 5.57
N PHE A 81 1.08 -11.99 5.22
CA PHE A 81 0.90 -10.60 5.62
C PHE A 81 -0.34 -9.99 4.94
N ALA A 82 -0.57 -10.26 3.66
CA ALA A 82 -1.79 -9.81 2.97
C ALA A 82 -3.07 -10.36 3.61
N ARG A 83 -3.08 -11.65 4.00
CA ARG A 83 -4.20 -12.26 4.74
C ARG A 83 -4.44 -11.60 6.10
N SER A 84 -3.39 -11.19 6.80
CA SER A 84 -3.47 -10.49 8.10
C SER A 84 -4.11 -9.10 8.05
N LEU A 85 -4.31 -8.55 6.84
CA LEU A 85 -5.05 -7.30 6.63
C LEU A 85 -6.57 -7.53 6.55
N VAL A 86 -6.98 -8.76 6.26
CA VAL A 86 -8.39 -9.13 6.06
C VAL A 86 -8.92 -9.99 7.22
N THR A 87 -8.04 -10.74 7.89
CA THR A 87 -8.39 -11.71 8.93
C THR A 87 -7.53 -11.51 10.18
N PRO A 88 -8.06 -11.71 11.41
CA PRO A 88 -9.45 -12.06 11.74
C PRO A 88 -10.43 -10.87 11.66
N GLU A 89 -9.94 -9.65 11.87
CA GLU A 89 -10.73 -8.42 11.74
C GLU A 89 -10.23 -7.63 10.51
N PRO A 90 -11.10 -7.34 9.52
CA PRO A 90 -10.70 -6.60 8.33
C PRO A 90 -10.26 -5.17 8.64
N LYS A 91 -9.04 -4.80 8.21
CA LYS A 91 -8.49 -3.43 8.30
C LYS A 91 -8.76 -2.60 7.04
N LEU A 92 -9.47 -3.19 6.08
CA LEU A 92 -9.80 -2.65 4.77
C LEU A 92 -11.00 -3.43 4.20
N ASN A 93 -11.57 -2.96 3.09
CA ASN A 93 -12.65 -3.68 2.41
C ASN A 93 -12.12 -5.00 1.78
N PRO A 94 -12.54 -6.18 2.26
CA PRO A 94 -12.02 -7.47 1.79
C PRO A 94 -12.25 -7.73 0.30
N TYR A 95 -13.42 -7.35 -0.22
CA TYR A 95 -13.80 -7.59 -1.61
C TYR A 95 -12.95 -6.76 -2.56
N LYS A 96 -12.83 -5.46 -2.27
CA LYS A 96 -11.97 -4.54 -3.03
C LYS A 96 -10.51 -5.02 -3.02
N PHE A 97 -10.00 -5.35 -1.83
CA PHE A 97 -8.62 -5.78 -1.69
C PHE A 97 -8.35 -7.11 -2.39
N LYS A 98 -9.29 -8.07 -2.35
CA LYS A 98 -9.16 -9.32 -3.08
C LYS A 98 -8.99 -9.09 -4.59
N ILE A 99 -9.86 -8.28 -5.19
CA ILE A 99 -9.76 -7.94 -6.63
C ILE A 99 -8.40 -7.33 -6.93
N PHE A 100 -7.99 -6.31 -6.17
CA PHE A 100 -6.70 -5.66 -6.35
C PHE A 100 -5.51 -6.64 -6.19
N TYR A 101 -5.53 -7.46 -5.14
CA TYR A 101 -4.46 -8.37 -4.78
C TYR A 101 -4.29 -9.52 -5.78
N GLU A 102 -5.39 -10.05 -6.31
CA GLU A 102 -5.37 -11.18 -7.23
C GLU A 102 -5.16 -10.76 -8.69
N THR A 103 -5.56 -9.55 -9.08
CA THR A 103 -5.55 -9.12 -10.50
C THR A 103 -4.54 -8.01 -10.79
N VAL A 104 -4.61 -6.90 -10.05
CA VAL A 104 -3.85 -5.69 -10.36
C VAL A 104 -2.42 -5.78 -9.86
N LEU A 105 -2.24 -6.09 -8.57
CA LEU A 105 -0.94 -6.10 -7.92
C LEU A 105 0.07 -7.03 -8.60
N PRO A 106 -0.27 -8.30 -8.93
CA PRO A 106 0.67 -9.21 -9.59
C PRO A 106 1.10 -8.70 -10.96
N LYS A 107 0.16 -8.14 -11.74
CA LYS A 107 0.44 -7.56 -13.06
C LYS A 107 1.44 -6.41 -12.94
N LYS A 108 1.18 -5.43 -12.06
CA LYS A 108 2.08 -4.28 -11.89
C LYS A 108 3.45 -4.68 -11.33
N CYS A 109 3.52 -5.63 -10.40
CA CYS A 109 4.79 -6.15 -9.89
C CYS A 109 5.61 -6.81 -10.99
N ASN A 110 4.98 -7.65 -11.83
CA ASN A 110 5.64 -8.27 -12.98
C ASN A 110 6.07 -7.24 -14.02
N ASP A 111 5.26 -6.21 -14.28
CA ASP A 111 5.64 -5.12 -15.18
C ASP A 111 6.88 -4.36 -14.68
N LEU A 112 7.02 -4.15 -13.36
CA LEU A 112 8.24 -3.58 -12.80
C LEU A 112 9.44 -4.53 -12.92
N LEU A 113 9.27 -5.82 -12.60
CA LEU A 113 10.36 -6.81 -12.64
C LEU A 113 10.88 -7.07 -14.05
N ASN A 114 10.00 -7.04 -15.04
CA ASN A 114 10.34 -7.29 -16.44
C ASN A 114 10.80 -6.01 -17.18
N GLY A 115 10.81 -4.86 -16.50
CA GLY A 115 11.23 -3.57 -17.07
C GLY A 115 10.19 -2.90 -17.98
N ASN A 116 8.95 -3.39 -18.03
CA ASN A 116 7.83 -2.70 -18.70
C ASN A 116 7.52 -1.35 -18.03
N ILE A 117 7.66 -1.30 -16.70
CA ILE A 117 7.71 -0.06 -15.94
C ILE A 117 9.17 0.25 -15.62
N SER A 118 9.67 1.34 -16.19
CA SER A 118 11.09 1.69 -16.14
C SER A 118 11.52 2.45 -14.88
N CYS A 119 10.58 2.92 -14.05
CA CYS A 119 10.92 3.62 -12.81
C CYS A 119 9.95 3.31 -11.66
N LEU A 120 10.47 3.35 -10.44
CA LEU A 120 9.70 3.03 -9.23
C LEU A 120 8.56 4.03 -8.97
N GLN A 121 8.76 5.30 -9.31
CA GLN A 121 7.74 6.33 -9.17
C GLN A 121 6.50 6.01 -10.01
N ARG A 122 6.71 5.67 -11.30
CA ARG A 122 5.62 5.26 -12.20
C ARG A 122 4.88 4.03 -11.65
N PHE A 123 5.61 3.03 -11.15
CA PHE A 123 4.99 1.86 -10.53
C PHE A 123 4.07 2.23 -9.36
N VAL A 124 4.53 3.08 -8.45
CA VAL A 124 3.75 3.51 -7.27
C VAL A 124 2.54 4.34 -7.69
N GLU A 125 2.70 5.26 -8.64
CA GLU A 125 1.61 6.12 -9.12
C GLU A 125 0.53 5.31 -9.87
N GLU A 126 0.93 4.35 -10.69
CA GLU A 126 0.00 3.45 -11.37
C GLU A 126 -0.76 2.58 -10.35
N ILE A 127 -0.08 1.99 -9.37
CA ILE A 127 -0.76 1.23 -8.31
C ILE A 127 -1.73 2.10 -7.52
N ARG A 128 -1.30 3.32 -7.15
CA ARG A 128 -2.15 4.26 -6.42
C ARG A 128 -3.42 4.58 -7.19
N THR A 129 -3.26 4.89 -8.47
CA THR A 129 -4.38 5.14 -9.40
C THR A 129 -5.33 3.94 -9.41
N GLU A 130 -4.81 2.74 -9.65
CA GLU A 130 -5.63 1.53 -9.76
C GLU A 130 -6.35 1.21 -8.44
N TYR A 131 -5.71 1.38 -7.27
CA TYR A 131 -6.34 1.07 -5.98
C TYR A 131 -7.34 2.14 -5.54
N ILE A 132 -7.03 3.43 -5.73
CA ILE A 132 -7.90 4.53 -5.30
C ILE A 132 -9.12 4.62 -6.22
N ILE A 133 -8.90 4.52 -7.53
CA ILE A 133 -9.93 4.72 -8.55
C ILE A 133 -10.74 3.43 -8.77
N CYS A 134 -10.24 2.25 -8.37
CA CYS A 134 -10.93 0.96 -8.54
C CYS A 134 -12.41 1.08 -8.14
N PRO A 135 -13.35 1.05 -9.10
CA PRO A 135 -14.76 1.01 -8.78
C PRO A 135 -15.04 -0.36 -8.18
N ILE A 136 -15.70 -0.37 -7.03
CA ILE A 136 -16.36 -1.58 -6.53
C ILE A 136 -17.55 -1.77 -7.47
N ASN A 137 -17.41 -2.61 -8.49
CA ASN A 137 -18.53 -3.09 -9.30
C ASN A 137 -19.27 -4.20 -8.55
#